data_AF-A0AAP0J460-F1
#
_entry.id   AF-A0AAP0J460-F1
#
_cell.length_a   1.000
_cell.length_b   1.000
_cell.length_c   1.000
_cell.angle_alpha   90.00
_cell.angle_beta   90.00
_cell.angle_gamma   90.00
#
_symmetry.space_group_name_H-M   'P 1'
#
loop_
_entity.id
_entity.type
_entity.pdbx_description
1 polymer ?
#
loop_
_entity_poly.entity_id
_entity_poly.type
_entity_poly.pdbx_seq_one_letter_code
_entity_poly.pdbx_strand_id
1 'polypeptide(L)'
;MASPSPPLPSYCTRLLMFCSLVFCFTLLQQVSCDQKHHKNSYSKRKPTLSRANLSNCNLFSGTWIHDDTYPVYQFSACPLIDPQFNCQMYGRPDSDYLKYRWKPDNCELPRFDGLDFLMKMRGKTVMFVGDSLGRNQWQSLICMVLARVPHSSPTQMISGDPLSVFKFLEYEVSISFYRTPYLVDIDVVEGKRVLRLDDISKNSKMWRGVDVLSFNSGHWWSHKGALQGWDYMESNGSVYENMDRLVAFERGMRTWARWVDSTIDATTTKVFFQGISPVHYNPSEWKVVPVSKNCYGETGPINGSTYPGPYPDQMKVLQSVIKDLRTPTYLLDITTLSQLRKDAHPSIYNGDLTAEQRLNPDRSSDCSHWCLPGLPDTWNQLFYTAMLF
;
A
#
# COMPACT_ATOMS: atom_id res chain seq x y z
N MET A 1 55.70 2.50 -39.42
CA MET A 1 56.57 3.70 -39.61
C MET A 1 55.69 4.87 -40.01
N ALA A 2 56.11 6.10 -39.69
CA ALA A 2 55.68 7.40 -40.25
C ALA A 2 54.21 7.64 -40.66
N SER A 3 53.53 8.53 -39.94
CA SER A 3 52.56 9.48 -40.53
C SER A 3 53.32 10.59 -41.27
N PRO A 4 52.71 11.38 -42.19
CA PRO A 4 51.99 12.60 -41.76
C PRO A 4 50.79 13.05 -42.65
N SER A 5 50.22 14.22 -42.34
CA SER A 5 49.11 14.97 -42.99
C SER A 5 49.38 16.50 -42.91
N PRO A 6 48.53 17.48 -43.36
CA PRO A 6 47.22 17.45 -44.03
C PRO A 6 47.26 17.83 -45.55
N PRO A 7 46.94 19.04 -46.12
CA PRO A 7 46.76 20.41 -45.58
C PRO A 7 45.36 21.07 -45.83
N LEU A 8 45.29 22.22 -46.55
CA LEU A 8 44.23 23.26 -46.63
C LEU A 8 44.36 24.08 -47.95
N PRO A 9 43.62 25.18 -48.27
CA PRO A 9 42.18 25.54 -48.12
C PRO A 9 41.56 26.15 -49.43
N SER A 10 40.33 26.71 -49.41
CA SER A 10 39.90 27.82 -50.30
C SER A 10 38.65 28.58 -49.78
N TYR A 11 38.44 29.82 -50.24
CA TYR A 11 37.35 30.76 -49.87
C TYR A 11 36.63 31.33 -51.11
N CYS A 12 35.33 31.64 -50.98
CA CYS A 12 34.63 32.72 -51.72
C CYS A 12 33.22 32.99 -51.11
N THR A 13 32.36 33.79 -51.75
CA THR A 13 32.17 35.25 -51.51
C THR A 13 30.72 35.63 -51.91
N ARG A 14 30.26 36.86 -51.62
CA ARG A 14 28.89 37.36 -51.91
C ARG A 14 28.84 38.31 -53.12
N LEU A 15 27.67 38.40 -53.77
CA LEU A 15 26.93 39.58 -54.34
C LEU A 15 25.79 39.00 -55.23
N LEU A 16 24.52 39.43 -55.34
CA LEU A 16 23.72 40.68 -55.20
C LEU A 16 23.23 41.20 -56.56
N MET A 17 21.90 41.22 -56.77
CA MET A 17 21.03 42.26 -57.39
C MET A 17 19.60 41.66 -57.50
N PHE A 18 18.46 42.27 -57.15
CA PHE A 18 17.85 43.62 -57.27
C PHE A 18 17.16 43.96 -58.61
N CYS A 19 15.83 44.09 -58.56
CA CYS A 19 14.98 44.99 -59.37
C CYS A 19 13.64 45.24 -58.65
N SER A 20 12.82 46.21 -59.10
CA SER A 20 11.94 46.99 -58.20
C SER A 20 10.62 47.49 -58.84
N LEU A 21 9.87 48.31 -58.08
CA LEU A 21 8.62 49.05 -58.39
C LEU A 21 7.32 48.25 -58.17
N VAL A 22 6.33 48.61 -57.34
CA VAL A 22 5.74 49.88 -56.80
C VAL A 22 4.66 50.49 -57.70
N PHE A 23 3.40 50.49 -57.21
CA PHE A 23 2.56 51.69 -57.06
C PHE A 23 1.43 51.45 -56.03
N CYS A 24 0.72 52.51 -55.61
CA CYS A 24 -0.20 52.52 -54.47
C CYS A 24 -1.54 53.18 -54.82
N PHE A 25 -2.65 52.67 -54.26
CA PHE A 25 -3.90 53.42 -54.09
C PHE A 25 -4.66 52.95 -52.84
N THR A 26 -5.40 53.87 -52.21
CA THR A 26 -6.12 53.65 -50.95
C THR A 26 -7.63 53.78 -51.12
N LEU A 27 -8.41 53.05 -50.33
CA LEU A 27 -9.83 53.31 -50.10
C LEU A 27 -10.24 52.72 -48.73
N LEU A 28 -10.89 53.53 -47.90
CA LEU A 28 -11.36 53.09 -46.58
C LEU A 28 -12.73 52.43 -46.70
N GLN A 29 -12.89 51.27 -46.06
CA GLN A 29 -14.18 50.83 -45.51
C GLN A 29 -13.98 50.30 -44.09
N GLN A 30 -14.90 50.66 -43.20
CA GLN A 30 -14.85 50.29 -41.79
C GLN A 30 -15.54 48.93 -41.57
N VAL A 31 -14.87 48.02 -40.87
CA VAL A 31 -15.53 46.92 -40.17
C VAL A 31 -14.96 46.88 -38.75
N SER A 32 -15.85 46.79 -37.76
CA SER A 32 -15.50 46.90 -36.34
C SER A 32 -14.71 45.70 -35.81
N CYS A 33 -14.06 45.91 -34.66
CA CYS A 33 -13.37 44.87 -33.90
C CYS A 33 -14.28 43.65 -33.61
N ASP A 34 -13.68 42.46 -33.60
CA ASP A 34 -13.87 41.56 -32.46
C ASP A 34 -12.63 40.66 -32.27
N GLN A 35 -11.75 41.02 -31.34
CA GLN A 35 -10.61 40.18 -30.95
C GLN A 35 -11.12 39.10 -29.99
N LYS A 36 -11.81 38.10 -30.55
CA LYS A 36 -12.58 37.11 -29.79
C LYS A 36 -11.70 36.32 -28.83
N HIS A 37 -11.75 36.72 -27.56
CA HIS A 37 -11.37 35.90 -26.41
C HIS A 37 -11.96 34.51 -26.57
N HIS A 38 -11.11 33.51 -26.81
CA HIS A 38 -11.53 32.12 -26.73
C HIS A 38 -11.73 31.76 -25.26
N LYS A 39 -12.97 32.01 -24.84
CA LYS A 39 -13.63 31.76 -23.56
C LYS A 39 -12.84 30.87 -22.59
N ASN A 40 -12.69 31.35 -21.35
CA ASN A 40 -12.47 30.48 -20.21
C ASN A 40 -13.39 29.27 -20.30
N SER A 41 -12.81 28.09 -20.56
CA SER A 41 -13.49 26.85 -20.24
C SER A 41 -13.71 26.89 -18.73
N TYR A 42 -14.96 27.00 -18.30
CA TYR A 42 -15.31 26.80 -16.91
C TYR A 42 -14.89 25.38 -16.57
N SER A 43 -13.74 25.26 -15.90
CA SER A 43 -13.37 24.03 -15.21
C SER A 43 -14.51 23.74 -14.24
N LYS A 44 -15.38 22.80 -14.62
CA LYS A 44 -16.36 22.21 -13.73
C LYS A 44 -15.54 21.58 -12.62
N ARG A 45 -15.36 22.32 -11.51
CA ARG A 45 -14.86 21.76 -10.26
C ARG A 45 -15.66 20.50 -10.03
N LYS A 46 -15.03 19.33 -10.14
CA LYS A 46 -15.65 18.07 -9.75
C LYS A 46 -16.16 18.31 -8.34
N PRO A 47 -17.45 18.05 -8.03
CA PRO A 47 -17.99 18.36 -6.72
C PRO A 47 -17.11 17.66 -5.69
N THR A 48 -16.48 18.44 -4.81
CA THR A 48 -15.69 17.93 -3.70
C THR A 48 -16.60 17.00 -2.91
N LEU A 49 -16.24 15.71 -2.83
CA LEU A 49 -17.13 14.70 -2.28
C LEU A 49 -17.50 15.09 -0.85
N SER A 50 -18.74 15.51 -0.65
CA SER A 50 -19.17 16.00 0.66
C SER A 50 -19.22 14.83 1.64
N ARG A 51 -18.89 15.08 2.89
CA ARG A 51 -18.88 14.07 3.98
C ARG A 51 -20.19 13.26 4.06
N ALA A 52 -21.32 13.91 3.76
CA ALA A 52 -22.65 13.32 3.70
C ALA A 52 -22.88 12.31 2.55
N ASN A 53 -22.02 12.26 1.52
CA ASN A 53 -22.08 11.25 0.46
C ASN A 53 -21.32 9.96 0.82
N LEU A 54 -20.41 10.00 1.80
CA LEU A 54 -19.64 8.85 2.25
C LEU A 54 -20.26 8.16 3.48
N SER A 55 -21.08 8.86 4.27
CA SER A 55 -21.74 8.30 5.47
C SER A 55 -22.63 7.08 5.20
N ASN A 56 -23.11 6.91 3.97
CA ASN A 56 -23.92 5.76 3.54
C ASN A 56 -23.15 4.81 2.61
N CYS A 57 -21.86 5.01 2.38
CA CYS A 57 -21.05 4.16 1.50
C CYS A 57 -20.31 3.08 2.29
N ASN A 58 -20.63 1.82 2.03
CA ASN A 58 -19.75 0.72 2.43
C ASN A 58 -18.51 0.72 1.53
N LEU A 59 -17.41 1.28 2.02
CA LEU A 59 -16.14 1.38 1.28
C LEU A 59 -15.57 0.01 0.85
N PHE A 60 -16.01 -1.08 1.50
CA PHE A 60 -15.49 -2.43 1.34
C PHE A 60 -16.44 -3.38 0.59
N SER A 61 -17.61 -2.93 0.15
CA SER A 61 -18.48 -3.63 -0.80
C SER A 61 -18.38 -2.96 -2.17
N GLY A 62 -18.09 -3.73 -3.21
CA GLY A 62 -17.73 -3.19 -4.52
C GLY A 62 -17.18 -4.22 -5.48
N THR A 63 -16.55 -3.74 -6.55
CA THR A 63 -15.89 -4.56 -7.58
C THR A 63 -14.54 -3.96 -7.97
N TRP A 64 -13.66 -4.81 -8.52
CA TRP A 64 -12.45 -4.35 -9.19
C TRP A 64 -12.75 -3.97 -10.63
N ILE A 65 -12.26 -2.80 -11.05
CA ILE A 65 -12.41 -2.30 -12.42
C ILE A 65 -11.07 -1.85 -12.99
N HIS A 66 -10.89 -2.02 -14.30
CA HIS A 66 -9.72 -1.55 -15.02
C HIS A 66 -9.72 -0.02 -15.11
N ASP A 67 -8.57 0.61 -14.89
CA ASP A 67 -8.36 2.06 -14.91
C ASP A 67 -6.93 2.33 -15.39
N ASP A 68 -6.79 2.71 -16.66
CA ASP A 68 -5.48 2.92 -17.31
C ASP A 68 -4.58 3.96 -16.64
N THR A 69 -5.16 4.81 -15.76
CA THR A 69 -4.43 5.83 -14.98
C THR A 69 -3.66 5.27 -13.78
N TYR A 70 -3.74 3.97 -13.51
CA TYR A 70 -2.92 3.25 -12.51
C TYR A 70 -1.68 2.60 -13.16
N PRO A 71 -0.62 2.25 -12.41
CA PRO A 71 -0.43 2.51 -10.97
C PRO A 71 -0.21 4.00 -10.68
N VAL A 72 -0.46 4.44 -9.44
CA VAL A 72 -0.34 5.87 -9.07
C VAL A 72 1.12 6.32 -8.88
N TYR A 73 2.06 5.38 -8.90
CA TYR A 73 3.51 5.60 -8.92
C TYR A 73 4.22 4.47 -9.69
N GLN A 74 5.49 4.67 -10.08
CA GLN A 74 6.31 3.63 -10.72
C GLN A 74 7.26 3.00 -9.69
N PHE A 75 7.49 1.68 -9.78
CA PHE A 75 8.33 0.95 -8.82
C PHE A 75 9.75 1.57 -8.70
N SER A 76 10.33 1.97 -9.83
CA SER A 76 11.65 2.61 -9.93
C SER A 76 11.71 4.03 -9.34
N ALA A 77 10.57 4.66 -9.04
CA ALA A 77 10.48 5.98 -8.44
C ALA A 77 10.42 5.94 -6.90
N CYS A 78 10.31 4.75 -6.27
CA CYS A 78 10.27 4.61 -4.82
C CYS A 78 11.44 3.75 -4.30
N PRO A 79 12.46 4.35 -3.64
CA PRO A 79 13.64 3.62 -3.18
C PRO A 79 13.43 2.81 -1.89
N LEU A 80 12.19 2.69 -1.41
CA LEU A 80 11.85 2.04 -0.13
C LEU A 80 11.19 0.66 -0.29
N ILE A 81 10.89 0.22 -1.52
CA ILE A 81 10.22 -1.07 -1.74
C ILE A 81 11.19 -2.20 -1.43
N ASP A 82 10.89 -3.01 -0.41
CA ASP A 82 11.68 -4.19 -0.06
C ASP A 82 11.82 -5.15 -1.26
N PRO A 83 12.94 -5.90 -1.37
CA PRO A 83 13.15 -6.88 -2.44
C PRO A 83 12.00 -7.88 -2.59
N GLN A 84 11.45 -8.38 -1.48
CA GLN A 84 10.27 -9.25 -1.44
C GLN A 84 9.00 -8.70 -2.14
N PHE A 85 8.85 -7.36 -2.27
CA PHE A 85 7.65 -6.74 -2.85
C PHE A 85 7.86 -6.13 -4.26
N ASN A 86 9.10 -6.00 -4.73
CA ASN A 86 9.44 -5.20 -5.92
C ASN A 86 9.33 -6.00 -7.23
N CYS A 87 8.12 -6.47 -7.56
CA CYS A 87 7.90 -7.49 -8.59
C CYS A 87 8.43 -7.16 -9.99
N GLN A 88 8.26 -5.92 -10.43
CA GLN A 88 8.76 -5.47 -11.74
C GLN A 88 10.29 -5.43 -11.76
N MET A 89 10.95 -5.01 -10.68
CA MET A 89 12.42 -5.05 -10.55
C MET A 89 12.98 -6.48 -10.56
N TYR A 90 12.23 -7.45 -10.01
CA TYR A 90 12.62 -8.87 -10.00
C TYR A 90 12.06 -9.69 -11.16
N GLY A 91 11.68 -9.02 -12.25
CA GLY A 91 11.45 -9.64 -13.56
C GLY A 91 10.05 -10.17 -13.81
N ARG A 92 9.03 -9.67 -13.10
CA ARG A 92 7.63 -9.97 -13.42
C ARG A 92 7.28 -9.45 -14.83
N PRO A 93 6.86 -10.31 -15.79
CA PRO A 93 6.72 -9.93 -17.19
C PRO A 93 5.38 -9.26 -17.53
N ASP A 94 4.33 -9.54 -16.75
CA ASP A 94 3.03 -8.91 -16.89
C ASP A 94 2.92 -7.63 -16.04
N SER A 95 1.99 -6.75 -16.41
CA SER A 95 1.73 -5.50 -15.67
C SER A 95 0.25 -5.14 -15.51
N ASP A 96 -0.67 -5.94 -16.08
CA ASP A 96 -2.11 -5.67 -16.04
C ASP A 96 -2.68 -5.69 -14.62
N TYR A 97 -2.08 -6.47 -13.70
CA TYR A 97 -2.41 -6.45 -12.27
C TYR A 97 -2.27 -5.04 -11.64
N LEU A 98 -1.45 -4.16 -12.22
CA LEU A 98 -1.29 -2.76 -11.80
C LEU A 98 -2.43 -1.85 -12.26
N LYS A 99 -3.28 -2.29 -13.20
CA LYS A 99 -4.34 -1.49 -13.83
C LYS A 99 -5.69 -1.57 -13.14
N TYR A 100 -5.81 -2.29 -12.03
CA TYR A 100 -7.07 -2.48 -11.31
C TYR A 100 -7.21 -1.52 -10.12
N ARG A 101 -8.33 -0.79 -10.08
CA ARG A 101 -8.77 -0.05 -8.89
C ARG A 101 -10.02 -0.67 -8.28
N TRP A 102 -10.19 -0.47 -6.99
CA TRP A 102 -11.44 -0.75 -6.31
C TRP A 102 -12.48 0.34 -6.62
N LYS A 103 -13.73 -0.09 -6.81
CA LYS A 103 -14.91 0.78 -6.87
C LYS A 103 -15.98 0.23 -5.92
N PRO A 104 -16.32 0.97 -4.86
CA PRO A 104 -17.51 0.66 -4.05
C PRO A 104 -18.79 0.73 -4.86
N ASP A 105 -19.79 -0.07 -4.48
CA ASP A 105 -21.05 -0.18 -5.25
C ASP A 105 -21.80 1.15 -5.36
N ASN A 106 -21.85 1.90 -4.25
CA ASN A 106 -22.72 3.07 -4.06
C ASN A 106 -21.97 4.41 -3.92
N CYS A 107 -20.64 4.45 -4.06
CA CYS A 107 -19.88 5.70 -4.13
C CYS A 107 -18.58 5.57 -4.95
N GLU A 108 -18.07 6.69 -5.46
CA GLU A 108 -16.69 6.76 -5.97
C GLU A 108 -15.78 7.23 -4.82
N LEU A 109 -14.68 6.52 -4.58
CA LEU A 109 -13.66 6.94 -3.61
C LEU A 109 -12.96 8.24 -4.08
N PRO A 110 -12.55 9.13 -3.15
CA PRO A 110 -11.58 10.15 -3.49
C PRO A 110 -10.30 9.49 -4.02
N ARG A 111 -9.68 10.07 -5.06
CA ARG A 111 -8.32 9.67 -5.46
C ARG A 111 -7.36 10.04 -4.33
N PHE A 112 -6.38 9.18 -4.06
CA PHE A 112 -5.31 9.51 -3.13
C PHE A 112 -4.51 10.71 -3.64
N ASP A 113 -4.19 11.63 -2.74
CA ASP A 113 -3.31 12.77 -2.99
C ASP A 113 -2.31 12.91 -1.84
N GLY A 114 -1.02 12.73 -2.14
CA GLY A 114 0.05 12.75 -1.15
C GLY A 114 0.28 14.11 -0.52
N LEU A 115 -0.02 15.21 -1.23
CA LEU A 115 0.14 16.55 -0.70
C LEU A 115 -1.03 16.91 0.23
N ASP A 116 -2.25 16.54 -0.13
CA ASP A 116 -3.42 16.66 0.75
C ASP A 116 -3.26 15.82 2.03
N PHE A 117 -2.76 14.58 1.91
CA PHE A 117 -2.40 13.74 3.05
C PHE A 117 -1.39 14.44 3.97
N LEU A 118 -0.26 14.92 3.44
CA LEU A 118 0.78 15.58 4.25
C LEU A 118 0.30 16.91 4.86
N MET A 119 -0.57 17.65 4.18
CA MET A 119 -1.13 18.90 4.73
C MET A 119 -2.15 18.64 5.83
N LYS A 120 -2.97 17.59 5.75
CA LYS A 120 -3.91 17.18 6.81
C LYS A 120 -3.24 16.47 7.98
N MET A 121 -2.10 15.83 7.73
CA MET A 121 -1.27 15.16 8.75
C MET A 121 -0.08 16.02 9.22
N ARG A 122 -0.02 17.31 8.89
CA ARG A 122 1.09 18.21 9.27
C ARG A 122 1.32 18.19 10.79
N GLY A 123 2.57 17.95 11.20
CA GLY A 123 2.96 17.83 12.60
C GLY A 123 2.50 16.55 13.31
N LYS A 124 2.03 15.53 12.58
CA LYS A 124 1.44 14.29 13.13
C LYS A 124 2.23 13.03 12.81
N THR A 125 1.89 11.98 13.53
CA THR A 125 2.48 10.66 13.47
C THR A 125 1.48 9.60 13.00
N VAL A 126 1.92 8.74 12.09
CA VAL A 126 1.18 7.55 11.65
C VAL A 126 2.06 6.34 11.90
N MET A 127 1.59 5.34 12.65
CA MET A 127 2.34 4.12 12.91
C MET A 127 1.53 2.89 12.49
N PHE A 128 2.11 2.13 11.57
CA PHE A 128 1.68 0.77 11.26
C PHE A 128 2.27 -0.18 12.30
N VAL A 129 1.46 -1.05 12.91
CA VAL A 129 1.89 -1.93 14.00
C VAL A 129 1.45 -3.35 13.71
N GLY A 130 2.39 -4.28 13.52
CA GLY A 130 2.01 -5.66 13.22
C GLY A 130 3.04 -6.51 12.49
N ASP A 131 2.54 -7.30 11.54
CA ASP A 131 3.32 -8.26 10.77
C ASP A 131 3.85 -7.68 9.43
N SER A 132 4.39 -8.55 8.58
CA SER A 132 4.97 -8.17 7.29
C SER A 132 3.97 -7.57 6.30
N LEU A 133 2.66 -7.77 6.47
CA LEU A 133 1.64 -7.12 5.66
C LEU A 133 1.42 -5.66 6.06
N GLY A 134 1.53 -5.34 7.36
CA GLY A 134 1.58 -3.96 7.84
C GLY A 134 2.80 -3.21 7.30
N ARG A 135 3.95 -3.89 7.16
CA ARG A 135 5.14 -3.35 6.49
C ARG A 135 4.92 -3.11 4.99
N ASN A 136 4.23 -4.03 4.31
CA ASN A 136 3.87 -3.93 2.89
C ASN A 136 2.91 -2.75 2.63
N GLN A 137 1.93 -2.51 3.52
CA GLN A 137 1.09 -1.31 3.47
C GLN A 137 1.85 -0.03 3.82
N TRP A 138 2.74 -0.05 4.82
CA TRP A 138 3.56 1.11 5.22
C TRP A 138 4.46 1.60 4.08
N GLN A 139 5.14 0.69 3.35
CA GLN A 139 5.98 1.06 2.20
C GLN A 139 5.14 1.64 1.05
N SER A 140 4.00 1.02 0.73
CA SER A 140 3.04 1.55 -0.24
C SER A 140 2.66 3.00 0.07
N LEU A 141 2.26 3.32 1.32
CA LEU A 141 1.82 4.67 1.68
C LEU A 141 2.92 5.71 1.43
N ILE A 142 4.16 5.41 1.81
CA ILE A 142 5.28 6.32 1.60
C ILE A 142 5.55 6.49 0.10
N CYS A 143 5.51 5.42 -0.70
CA CYS A 143 5.65 5.51 -2.16
C CYS A 143 4.55 6.35 -2.82
N MET A 144 3.29 6.17 -2.42
CA MET A 144 2.15 6.95 -2.91
C MET A 144 2.28 8.45 -2.56
N VAL A 145 2.83 8.78 -1.39
CA VAL A 145 3.10 10.17 -1.00
C VAL A 145 4.29 10.74 -1.79
N LEU A 146 5.43 10.02 -1.84
CA LEU A 146 6.63 10.44 -2.57
C LEU A 146 6.35 10.74 -4.04
N ALA A 147 5.45 10.00 -4.68
CA ALA A 147 5.05 10.22 -6.07
C ALA A 147 4.31 11.55 -6.34
N ARG A 148 3.93 12.30 -5.31
CA ARG A 148 3.28 13.62 -5.40
C ARG A 148 4.03 14.74 -4.68
N VAL A 149 5.12 14.43 -4.01
CA VAL A 149 5.99 15.38 -3.32
C VAL A 149 7.17 15.75 -4.23
N PRO A 150 7.61 17.02 -4.30
CA PRO A 150 8.80 17.38 -5.05
C PRO A 150 10.03 16.59 -4.61
N HIS A 151 10.84 16.08 -5.54
CA HIS A 151 12.06 15.32 -5.22
C HIS A 151 13.10 16.12 -4.41
N SER A 152 12.95 17.44 -4.30
CA SER A 152 13.76 18.34 -3.47
C SER A 152 13.24 18.51 -2.03
N SER A 153 12.03 18.06 -1.70
CA SER A 153 11.49 18.18 -0.34
C SER A 153 12.27 17.28 0.63
N PRO A 154 12.73 17.79 1.78
CA PRO A 154 13.64 17.06 2.66
C PRO A 154 12.95 15.89 3.38
N THR A 155 13.48 14.68 3.19
CA THR A 155 13.00 13.45 3.85
C THR A 155 14.11 12.77 4.66
N GLN A 156 13.74 12.07 5.73
CA GLN A 156 14.65 11.27 6.55
C GLN A 156 14.10 9.85 6.73
N MET A 157 14.95 8.84 6.53
CA MET A 157 14.65 7.45 6.91
C MET A 157 15.51 7.03 8.10
N ILE A 158 14.90 6.38 9.09
CA ILE A 158 15.54 5.77 10.26
C ILE A 158 15.11 4.30 10.28
N SER A 159 15.95 3.41 9.77
CA SER A 159 15.65 1.98 9.68
C SER A 159 16.07 1.23 10.94
N GLY A 160 15.21 0.33 11.42
CA GLY A 160 15.46 -0.48 12.61
C GLY A 160 14.40 -1.57 12.81
N ASP A 161 14.74 -2.53 13.67
CA ASP A 161 13.85 -3.60 14.15
C ASP A 161 13.79 -3.48 15.69
N PRO A 162 12.61 -3.38 16.33
CA PRO A 162 11.27 -3.45 15.72
C PRO A 162 10.80 -2.16 15.03
N LEU A 163 11.40 -0.99 15.31
CA LEU A 163 10.88 0.31 14.84
C LEU A 163 11.67 0.88 13.64
N SER A 164 10.96 1.15 12.55
CA SER A 164 11.43 1.90 11.38
C SER A 164 10.57 3.16 11.18
N VAL A 165 11.17 4.31 10.84
CA VAL A 165 10.49 5.61 10.72
C VAL A 165 10.93 6.36 9.47
N PHE A 166 9.98 6.72 8.61
CA PHE A 166 10.18 7.68 7.52
C PHE A 166 9.58 9.03 7.89
N LYS A 167 10.22 10.14 7.51
CA LYS A 167 9.76 11.51 7.82
C LYS A 167 9.76 12.40 6.59
N PHE A 168 8.73 13.22 6.47
CA PHE A 168 8.62 14.34 5.52
C PHE A 168 8.86 15.64 6.30
N LEU A 169 10.10 16.13 6.32
CA LEU A 169 10.55 17.12 7.30
C LEU A 169 9.88 18.50 7.13
N GLU A 170 9.61 18.91 5.89
CA GLU A 170 8.89 20.16 5.53
C GLU A 170 7.43 20.20 6.04
N TYR A 171 6.85 19.03 6.31
CA TYR A 171 5.47 18.86 6.77
C TYR A 171 5.41 18.33 8.21
N GLU A 172 6.55 18.09 8.84
CA GLU A 172 6.68 17.53 10.20
C GLU A 172 5.94 16.17 10.38
N VAL A 173 5.68 15.45 9.28
CA VAL A 173 4.95 14.17 9.31
C VAL A 173 5.91 13.01 9.45
N SER A 174 5.63 12.09 10.37
CA SER A 174 6.36 10.82 10.52
C SER A 174 5.44 9.65 10.21
N ILE A 175 5.83 8.77 9.28
CA ILE A 175 5.15 7.52 8.95
C ILE A 175 6.07 6.35 9.32
N SER A 176 5.68 5.55 10.31
CA SER A 176 6.49 4.50 10.92
C SER A 176 5.86 3.12 10.80
N PHE A 177 6.71 2.09 10.94
CA PHE A 177 6.32 0.70 11.09
C PHE A 177 6.98 0.12 12.35
N TYR A 178 6.18 -0.47 13.23
CA TYR A 178 6.62 -1.20 14.42
C TYR A 178 6.32 -2.69 14.25
N ARG A 179 7.37 -3.50 14.11
CA ARG A 179 7.29 -4.94 13.88
C ARG A 179 6.95 -5.68 15.16
N THR A 180 5.76 -6.28 15.18
CA THR A 180 5.27 -7.18 16.23
C THR A 180 4.17 -8.06 15.63
N PRO A 181 4.53 -9.19 15.00
CA PRO A 181 3.58 -9.95 14.17
C PRO A 181 2.37 -10.51 14.92
N TYR A 182 2.48 -10.65 16.24
CA TYR A 182 1.47 -11.18 17.15
C TYR A 182 0.83 -10.10 18.03
N LEU A 183 1.26 -8.83 17.93
CA LEU A 183 0.95 -7.68 18.81
C LEU A 183 1.43 -7.85 20.26
N VAL A 184 1.08 -8.97 20.90
CA VAL A 184 1.54 -9.38 22.24
C VAL A 184 3.06 -9.61 22.29
N ASP A 185 3.61 -9.59 23.49
CA ASP A 185 5.05 -9.67 23.72
C ASP A 185 5.62 -11.08 23.47
N ILE A 186 6.87 -11.16 23.04
CA ILE A 186 7.66 -12.40 23.01
C ILE A 186 8.88 -12.21 23.91
N ASP A 187 9.04 -13.12 24.87
CA ASP A 187 10.22 -13.18 25.75
C ASP A 187 11.20 -14.24 25.31
N VAL A 188 12.47 -14.10 25.72
CA VAL A 188 13.45 -15.19 25.71
C VAL A 188 13.69 -15.66 27.14
N VAL A 189 13.25 -16.87 27.46
CA VAL A 189 13.43 -17.54 28.76
C VAL A 189 14.31 -18.76 28.51
N GLU A 190 15.47 -18.84 29.16
CA GLU A 190 16.42 -19.96 29.01
C GLU A 190 16.79 -20.28 27.54
N GLY A 191 16.84 -19.24 26.69
CA GLY A 191 17.10 -19.38 25.24
C GLY A 191 15.90 -19.81 24.40
N LYS A 192 14.71 -19.96 25.00
CA LYS A 192 13.44 -20.29 24.33
C LYS A 192 12.55 -19.07 24.19
N ARG A 193 11.92 -18.92 23.03
CA ARG A 193 10.99 -17.84 22.70
C ARG A 193 9.59 -18.16 23.24
N VAL A 194 9.09 -17.38 24.18
CA VAL A 194 7.77 -17.56 24.81
C VAL A 194 6.83 -16.45 24.35
N LEU A 195 5.77 -16.81 23.61
CA LEU A 195 4.71 -15.89 23.21
C LEU A 195 3.76 -15.63 24.37
N ARG A 196 3.76 -14.42 24.92
CA ARG A 196 2.98 -14.03 26.11
C ARG A 196 1.57 -13.61 25.72
N LEU A 197 0.63 -14.55 25.55
CA LEU A 197 -0.70 -14.23 25.01
C LEU A 197 -1.52 -13.24 25.87
N ASP A 198 -1.13 -13.03 27.13
CA ASP A 198 -1.75 -12.09 28.07
C ASP A 198 -0.92 -10.80 28.34
N ASP A 199 0.28 -10.65 27.79
CA ASP A 199 1.13 -9.45 27.96
C ASP A 199 1.40 -8.72 26.63
N ILE A 200 1.44 -7.40 26.70
CA ILE A 200 1.67 -6.47 25.58
C ILE A 200 2.44 -5.23 26.08
N SER A 201 2.95 -5.27 27.31
CA SER A 201 3.48 -4.13 28.06
C SER A 201 4.85 -3.65 27.56
N LYS A 202 5.60 -4.47 26.83
CA LYS A 202 6.90 -4.11 26.23
C LYS A 202 6.69 -3.48 24.87
N ASN A 203 5.99 -4.16 23.97
CA ASN A 203 5.71 -3.67 22.62
C ASN A 203 4.94 -2.34 22.65
N SER A 204 3.91 -2.24 23.49
CA SER A 204 2.98 -1.10 23.49
C SER A 204 3.54 0.21 24.05
N LYS A 205 4.78 0.22 24.56
CA LYS A 205 5.46 1.45 24.98
C LYS A 205 5.62 2.45 23.84
N MET A 206 5.89 1.96 22.62
CA MET A 206 6.15 2.81 21.44
C MET A 206 4.87 3.33 20.76
N TRP A 207 3.69 2.80 21.10
CA TRP A 207 2.42 3.16 20.45
C TRP A 207 1.71 4.33 21.14
N ARG A 208 2.17 4.73 22.34
CA ARG A 208 1.57 5.81 23.13
C ARG A 208 1.91 7.18 22.52
N GLY A 209 0.90 8.04 22.41
CA GLY A 209 1.07 9.40 21.85
C GLY A 209 1.15 9.47 20.32
N VAL A 210 0.82 8.39 19.62
CA VAL A 210 0.73 8.38 18.14
C VAL A 210 -0.65 8.89 17.72
N ASP A 211 -0.73 9.81 16.74
CA ASP A 211 -2.00 10.39 16.28
C ASP A 211 -2.88 9.36 15.54
N VAL A 212 -2.27 8.46 14.78
CA VAL A 212 -2.97 7.42 14.01
C VAL A 212 -2.22 6.09 14.11
N LEU A 213 -2.85 5.12 14.78
CA LEU A 213 -2.38 3.74 14.85
C LEU A 213 -3.11 2.89 13.81
N SER A 214 -2.38 2.18 12.97
CA SER A 214 -2.91 1.20 12.02
C SER A 214 -2.37 -0.18 12.35
N PHE A 215 -3.11 -0.92 13.17
CA PHE A 215 -2.74 -2.27 13.59
C PHE A 215 -3.01 -3.30 12.49
N ASN A 216 -2.20 -4.35 12.40
CA ASN A 216 -2.52 -5.56 11.66
C ASN A 216 -1.97 -6.80 12.38
N SER A 217 -2.69 -7.93 12.30
CA SER A 217 -2.15 -9.23 12.73
C SER A 217 -3.00 -10.36 12.17
N GLY A 218 -2.37 -11.49 11.87
CA GLY A 218 -3.06 -12.73 11.51
C GLY A 218 -2.17 -13.71 10.76
N HIS A 219 -1.37 -13.22 9.80
CA HIS A 219 -0.60 -14.05 8.87
C HIS A 219 0.35 -15.01 9.61
N TRP A 220 1.18 -14.47 10.50
CA TRP A 220 2.22 -15.20 11.24
C TRP A 220 1.69 -16.19 12.30
N TRP A 221 0.41 -16.13 12.67
CA TRP A 221 -0.19 -17.06 13.64
C TRP A 221 -0.33 -18.48 13.07
N SER A 222 -0.55 -18.59 11.76
CA SER A 222 -0.68 -19.88 11.06
C SER A 222 0.65 -20.64 10.88
N HIS A 223 1.79 -19.95 11.06
CA HIS A 223 3.12 -20.50 10.77
C HIS A 223 3.51 -21.68 11.67
N LYS A 224 4.32 -22.58 11.09
CA LYS A 224 4.80 -23.83 11.69
C LYS A 224 6.25 -24.08 11.26
N GLY A 225 6.97 -24.93 12.01
CA GLY A 225 8.37 -25.27 11.70
C GLY A 225 9.27 -24.04 11.71
N ALA A 226 10.18 -23.93 10.74
CA ALA A 226 11.17 -22.85 10.66
C ALA A 226 10.57 -21.42 10.58
N LEU A 227 9.31 -21.27 10.15
CA LEU A 227 8.61 -19.98 10.09
C LEU A 227 7.89 -19.60 11.39
N GLN A 228 7.90 -20.46 12.41
CA GLN A 228 7.24 -20.21 13.70
C GLN A 228 8.06 -19.22 14.54
N GLY A 229 7.45 -18.08 14.89
CA GLY A 229 8.11 -16.98 15.60
C GLY A 229 8.42 -17.23 17.08
N TRP A 230 7.98 -18.35 17.64
CA TRP A 230 8.04 -18.70 19.06
C TRP A 230 8.23 -20.22 19.24
N ASP A 231 8.67 -20.62 20.43
CA ASP A 231 8.93 -22.02 20.81
C ASP A 231 7.90 -22.55 21.81
N TYR A 232 7.36 -21.66 22.67
CA TYR A 232 6.25 -21.92 23.59
C TYR A 232 5.23 -20.77 23.53
N MET A 233 4.00 -21.02 24.00
CA MET A 233 3.02 -19.98 24.32
C MET A 233 2.71 -19.98 25.82
N GLU A 234 2.49 -18.81 26.40
CA GLU A 234 1.96 -18.68 27.77
C GLU A 234 0.56 -18.06 27.77
N SER A 235 -0.32 -18.60 28.61
CA SER A 235 -1.68 -18.09 28.85
C SER A 235 -2.10 -18.44 30.28
N ASN A 236 -2.67 -17.49 31.03
CA ASN A 236 -2.99 -17.63 32.47
C ASN A 236 -1.79 -18.10 33.32
N GLY A 237 -0.56 -17.69 32.97
CA GLY A 237 0.67 -18.15 33.66
C GLY A 237 1.00 -19.64 33.50
N SER A 238 0.29 -20.34 32.61
CA SER A 238 0.59 -21.72 32.19
C SER A 238 1.31 -21.70 30.84
N VAL A 239 2.39 -22.47 30.72
CA VAL A 239 3.22 -22.56 29.51
C VAL A 239 2.87 -23.82 28.72
N TYR A 240 2.73 -23.66 27.40
CA TYR A 240 2.32 -24.70 26.46
C TYR A 240 3.33 -24.77 25.30
N GLU A 241 3.79 -25.97 24.93
CA GLU A 241 4.58 -26.19 23.70
C GLU A 241 3.77 -25.84 22.44
N ASN A 242 2.44 -25.98 22.50
CA ASN A 242 1.58 -25.79 21.36
C ASN A 242 0.15 -25.43 21.83
N MET A 243 -0.52 -24.58 21.05
CA MET A 243 -1.93 -24.21 21.25
C MET A 243 -2.63 -24.16 19.88
N ASP A 244 -3.95 -24.37 19.86
CA ASP A 244 -4.73 -24.06 18.67
C ASP A 244 -4.51 -22.59 18.24
N ARG A 245 -4.40 -22.38 16.92
CA ARG A 245 -4.01 -21.07 16.37
C ARG A 245 -5.12 -20.04 16.43
N LEU A 246 -6.38 -20.45 16.37
CA LEU A 246 -7.51 -19.54 16.47
C LEU A 246 -7.77 -19.14 17.92
N VAL A 247 -7.66 -20.09 18.86
CA VAL A 247 -7.68 -19.83 20.32
C VAL A 247 -6.55 -18.89 20.73
N ALA A 248 -5.32 -19.15 20.28
CA ALA A 248 -4.17 -18.28 20.57
C ALA A 248 -4.35 -16.88 19.96
N PHE A 249 -4.84 -16.79 18.72
CA PHE A 249 -5.14 -15.52 18.06
C PHE A 249 -6.22 -14.72 18.81
N GLU A 250 -7.34 -15.34 19.20
CA GLU A 250 -8.36 -14.67 20.02
C GLU A 250 -7.79 -14.20 21.37
N ARG A 251 -6.97 -15.02 22.03
CA ARG A 251 -6.32 -14.68 23.30
C ARG A 251 -5.49 -13.40 23.17
N GLY A 252 -4.57 -13.36 22.20
CA GLY A 252 -3.72 -12.19 21.95
C GLY A 252 -4.49 -10.97 21.46
N MET A 253 -5.49 -11.16 20.59
CA MET A 253 -6.37 -10.09 20.13
C MET A 253 -7.19 -9.47 21.26
N ARG A 254 -7.70 -10.26 22.21
CA ARG A 254 -8.37 -9.74 23.41
C ARG A 254 -7.40 -9.03 24.36
N THR A 255 -6.12 -9.40 24.39
CA THR A 255 -5.07 -8.67 25.12
C THR A 255 -4.79 -7.30 24.49
N TRP A 256 -4.63 -7.24 23.16
CA TRP A 256 -4.55 -5.97 22.43
C TRP A 256 -5.79 -5.10 22.66
N ALA A 257 -6.99 -5.68 22.58
CA ALA A 257 -8.23 -4.94 22.79
C ALA A 257 -8.28 -4.32 24.20
N ARG A 258 -7.98 -5.10 25.26
CA ARG A 258 -7.89 -4.57 26.63
C ARG A 258 -6.87 -3.42 26.77
N TRP A 259 -5.77 -3.46 26.02
CA TRP A 259 -4.81 -2.36 25.99
C TRP A 259 -5.39 -1.10 25.34
N VAL A 260 -6.01 -1.22 24.15
CA VAL A 260 -6.66 -0.09 23.47
C VAL A 260 -7.70 0.57 24.38
N ASP A 261 -8.54 -0.25 25.02
CA ASP A 261 -9.62 0.15 25.93
C ASP A 261 -9.17 0.74 27.29
N SER A 262 -7.87 0.73 27.59
CA SER A 262 -7.28 1.22 28.85
C SER A 262 -6.15 2.24 28.67
N THR A 263 -5.68 2.46 27.44
CA THR A 263 -4.54 3.33 27.13
C THR A 263 -4.86 4.40 26.09
N ILE A 264 -5.78 4.15 25.15
CA ILE A 264 -6.03 5.08 24.05
C ILE A 264 -7.09 6.12 24.43
N ASP A 265 -6.71 7.40 24.31
CA ASP A 265 -7.63 8.52 24.25
C ASP A 265 -8.08 8.74 22.80
N ALA A 266 -9.35 8.43 22.52
CA ALA A 266 -9.96 8.58 21.21
C ALA A 266 -10.15 10.04 20.75
N THR A 267 -9.91 11.03 21.60
CA THR A 267 -9.93 12.46 21.21
C THR A 267 -8.62 12.91 20.55
N THR A 268 -7.51 12.22 20.85
CA THR A 268 -6.17 12.52 20.32
C THR A 268 -5.65 11.47 19.33
N THR A 269 -5.89 10.18 19.59
CA THR A 269 -5.45 9.06 18.74
C THR A 269 -6.62 8.41 17.99
N LYS A 270 -6.50 8.27 16.67
CA LYS A 270 -7.36 7.38 15.85
C LYS A 270 -6.78 5.97 15.82
N VAL A 271 -7.62 4.96 16.01
CA VAL A 271 -7.23 3.55 15.90
C VAL A 271 -7.89 2.92 14.68
N PHE A 272 -7.08 2.29 13.85
CA PHE A 272 -7.49 1.45 12.73
C PHE A 272 -6.97 0.03 12.95
N PHE A 273 -7.71 -0.96 12.44
CA PHE A 273 -7.21 -2.31 12.29
C PHE A 273 -7.40 -2.77 10.84
N GLN A 274 -6.32 -3.24 10.22
CA GLN A 274 -6.33 -3.81 8.87
C GLN A 274 -6.88 -5.24 8.93
N GLY A 275 -7.96 -5.50 8.18
CA GLY A 275 -8.55 -6.83 8.03
C GLY A 275 -7.53 -7.87 7.55
N ILE A 276 -7.88 -9.15 7.74
CA ILE A 276 -6.98 -10.28 7.43
C ILE A 276 -6.62 -10.24 5.94
N SER A 277 -5.33 -10.07 5.64
CA SER A 277 -4.79 -10.25 4.29
C SER A 277 -4.91 -11.73 3.93
N PRO A 278 -5.57 -12.09 2.82
CA PRO A 278 -5.67 -13.46 2.37
C PRO A 278 -4.36 -13.97 1.78
N VAL A 279 -4.31 -15.27 1.52
CA VAL A 279 -3.22 -15.95 0.81
C VAL A 279 -3.81 -16.78 -0.32
N HIS A 280 -3.09 -16.89 -1.44
CA HIS A 280 -3.55 -17.62 -2.64
C HIS A 280 -2.65 -18.83 -2.93
N TYR A 281 -2.55 -19.74 -1.96
CA TYR A 281 -1.81 -21.01 -2.08
C TYR A 281 -2.64 -22.18 -2.64
N ASN A 282 -3.97 -22.10 -2.61
CA ASN A 282 -4.87 -23.20 -3.00
C ASN A 282 -5.79 -22.77 -4.17
N PRO A 283 -5.41 -23.01 -5.44
CA PRO A 283 -6.16 -22.54 -6.60
C PRO A 283 -7.54 -23.19 -6.76
N SER A 284 -7.82 -24.28 -6.05
CA SER A 284 -9.14 -24.90 -5.95
C SER A 284 -10.20 -23.95 -5.38
N GLU A 285 -9.79 -22.91 -4.65
CA GLU A 285 -10.69 -21.89 -4.08
C GLU A 285 -11.24 -20.91 -5.13
N TRP A 286 -10.63 -20.80 -6.31
CA TRP A 286 -11.06 -19.90 -7.38
C TRP A 286 -11.17 -20.53 -8.77
N LYS A 287 -10.72 -21.77 -8.96
CA LYS A 287 -10.87 -22.56 -10.20
C LYS A 287 -11.23 -24.01 -9.88
N VAL A 288 -12.32 -24.50 -10.47
CA VAL A 288 -12.76 -25.92 -10.39
C VAL A 288 -11.71 -26.88 -10.97
N VAL A 289 -10.99 -26.44 -12.00
CA VAL A 289 -9.81 -27.13 -12.55
C VAL A 289 -8.63 -26.15 -12.54
N PRO A 290 -7.73 -26.24 -11.55
CA PRO A 290 -6.51 -25.44 -11.51
C PRO A 290 -5.57 -25.72 -12.69
N VAL A 291 -4.91 -24.67 -13.17
CA VAL A 291 -3.85 -24.75 -14.20
C VAL A 291 -2.46 -24.51 -13.57
N SER A 292 -2.41 -23.73 -12.51
CA SER A 292 -1.27 -23.57 -11.59
C SER A 292 -1.51 -24.37 -10.30
N LYS A 293 -0.50 -24.47 -9.42
CA LYS A 293 -0.65 -25.06 -8.06
C LYS A 293 -0.80 -24.01 -6.95
N ASN A 294 -0.65 -22.73 -7.28
CA ASN A 294 -0.74 -21.57 -6.38
C ASN A 294 -0.98 -20.30 -7.23
N CYS A 295 -0.73 -19.11 -6.71
CA CYS A 295 -0.87 -17.83 -7.41
C CYS A 295 0.01 -17.64 -8.67
N TYR A 296 1.04 -18.47 -8.90
CA TYR A 296 1.89 -18.35 -10.09
C TYR A 296 1.09 -18.45 -11.39
N GLY A 297 1.30 -17.48 -12.30
CA GLY A 297 0.61 -17.42 -13.60
C GLY A 297 -0.81 -16.82 -13.55
N GLU A 298 -1.29 -16.36 -12.40
CA GLU A 298 -2.53 -15.55 -12.33
C GLU A 298 -2.21 -14.08 -12.67
N THR A 299 -2.70 -13.58 -13.82
CA THR A 299 -2.38 -12.24 -14.35
C THR A 299 -3.54 -11.22 -14.26
N GLY A 300 -4.71 -11.66 -13.79
CA GLY A 300 -5.88 -10.80 -13.56
C GLY A 300 -6.75 -11.29 -12.41
N PRO A 301 -7.66 -10.45 -11.89
CA PRO A 301 -8.44 -10.72 -10.69
C PRO A 301 -9.50 -11.81 -10.89
N ILE A 302 -10.27 -12.08 -9.83
CA ILE A 302 -11.55 -12.79 -9.88
C ILE A 302 -12.64 -11.77 -10.20
N ASN A 303 -13.50 -12.09 -11.18
CA ASN A 303 -14.59 -11.20 -11.60
C ASN A 303 -15.73 -11.17 -10.58
N GLY A 304 -16.33 -9.99 -10.41
CA GLY A 304 -17.46 -9.77 -9.48
C GLY A 304 -17.03 -9.24 -8.11
N SER A 305 -17.86 -9.49 -7.10
CA SER A 305 -17.70 -8.98 -5.72
C SER A 305 -17.56 -10.09 -4.67
N THR A 306 -17.69 -11.36 -5.06
CA THR A 306 -17.73 -12.53 -4.16
C THR A 306 -16.56 -13.48 -4.40
N TYR A 307 -15.79 -13.78 -3.36
CA TYR A 307 -14.81 -14.88 -3.39
C TYR A 307 -15.54 -16.23 -3.21
N PRO A 308 -15.27 -17.25 -4.05
CA PRO A 308 -15.91 -18.56 -3.91
C PRO A 308 -15.25 -19.51 -2.89
N GLY A 309 -14.03 -19.19 -2.43
CA GLY A 309 -13.36 -19.90 -1.34
C GLY A 309 -13.83 -19.47 0.07
N PRO A 310 -13.23 -20.03 1.14
CA PRO A 310 -13.66 -19.77 2.51
C PRO A 310 -13.39 -18.33 2.98
N TYR A 311 -14.24 -17.84 3.88
CA TYR A 311 -13.99 -16.61 4.63
C TYR A 311 -13.10 -16.91 5.85
N PRO A 312 -11.96 -16.25 6.05
CA PRO A 312 -10.99 -16.62 7.10
C PRO A 312 -11.58 -16.60 8.51
N ASP A 313 -11.40 -17.67 9.29
CA ASP A 313 -11.90 -17.74 10.68
C ASP A 313 -11.27 -16.67 11.60
N GLN A 314 -10.01 -16.30 11.35
CA GLN A 314 -9.35 -15.18 12.01
C GLN A 314 -10.11 -13.86 11.83
N MET A 315 -10.80 -13.68 10.70
CA MET A 315 -11.59 -12.47 10.45
C MET A 315 -12.86 -12.44 11.29
N LYS A 316 -13.46 -13.60 11.59
CA LYS A 316 -14.60 -13.74 12.52
C LYS A 316 -14.19 -13.37 13.94
N VAL A 317 -13.01 -13.83 14.39
CA VAL A 317 -12.40 -13.45 15.67
C VAL A 317 -12.13 -11.95 15.72
N LEU A 318 -11.52 -11.37 14.67
CA LEU A 318 -11.22 -9.94 14.59
C LEU A 318 -12.50 -9.08 14.66
N GLN A 319 -13.53 -9.44 13.90
CA GLN A 319 -14.83 -8.77 13.91
C GLN A 319 -15.51 -8.87 15.29
N SER A 320 -15.41 -10.02 15.97
CA SER A 320 -15.90 -10.18 17.35
C SER A 320 -15.14 -9.26 18.33
N VAL A 321 -13.82 -9.27 18.28
CA VAL A 321 -12.98 -8.48 19.21
C VAL A 321 -13.15 -6.98 19.00
N ILE A 322 -13.28 -6.51 17.75
CA ILE A 322 -13.54 -5.08 17.46
C ILE A 322 -14.95 -4.67 17.89
N LYS A 323 -15.94 -5.56 17.77
CA LYS A 323 -17.32 -5.30 18.25
C LYS A 323 -17.39 -5.17 19.79
N ASP A 324 -16.50 -5.86 20.51
CA ASP A 324 -16.43 -5.82 21.98
C ASP A 324 -15.65 -4.61 22.55
N LEU A 325 -15.00 -3.78 21.70
CA LEU A 325 -14.26 -2.58 22.13
C LEU A 325 -15.18 -1.43 22.58
N ARG A 326 -14.75 -0.69 23.60
CA ARG A 326 -15.36 0.59 24.01
C ARG A 326 -14.67 1.78 23.32
N THR A 327 -13.36 1.69 23.07
CA THR A 327 -12.61 2.70 22.32
C THR A 327 -12.89 2.58 20.82
N PRO A 328 -13.41 3.63 20.14
CA PRO A 328 -13.73 3.59 18.71
C PRO A 328 -12.53 3.19 17.85
N THR A 329 -12.64 2.03 17.20
CA THR A 329 -11.61 1.45 16.33
C THR A 329 -12.20 1.10 14.98
N TYR A 330 -11.59 1.61 13.91
CA TYR A 330 -12.10 1.44 12.56
C TYR A 330 -11.50 0.20 11.87
N LEU A 331 -12.33 -0.79 11.57
CA LEU A 331 -11.94 -1.97 10.79
C LEU A 331 -11.84 -1.59 9.30
N LEU A 332 -10.65 -1.68 8.73
CA LEU A 332 -10.44 -1.67 7.29
C LEU A 332 -10.73 -3.08 6.76
N ASP A 333 -11.98 -3.38 6.39
CA ASP A 333 -12.40 -4.72 5.93
C ASP A 333 -11.90 -5.02 4.50
N ILE A 334 -10.57 -5.14 4.37
CA ILE A 334 -9.89 -5.39 3.10
C ILE A 334 -9.98 -6.85 2.65
N THR A 335 -10.54 -7.76 3.45
CA THR A 335 -10.34 -9.21 3.27
C THR A 335 -10.94 -9.70 1.95
N THR A 336 -12.24 -9.51 1.72
CA THR A 336 -12.88 -10.02 0.50
C THR A 336 -12.42 -9.30 -0.77
N LEU A 337 -12.22 -7.97 -0.72
CA LEU A 337 -11.65 -7.26 -1.89
C LEU A 337 -10.22 -7.73 -2.22
N SER A 338 -9.45 -8.17 -1.23
CA SER A 338 -8.11 -8.75 -1.43
C SER A 338 -8.17 -10.20 -1.92
N GLN A 339 -9.18 -10.98 -1.52
CA GLN A 339 -9.40 -12.35 -2.01
C GLN A 339 -9.75 -12.37 -3.51
N LEU A 340 -10.26 -11.27 -4.07
CA LEU A 340 -10.45 -11.13 -5.52
C LEU A 340 -9.14 -10.89 -6.28
N ARG A 341 -8.00 -10.68 -5.59
CA ARG A 341 -6.72 -10.23 -6.17
C ARG A 341 -5.61 -11.27 -6.20
N LYS A 342 -5.94 -12.54 -6.46
CA LYS A 342 -5.00 -13.65 -6.73
C LYS A 342 -3.81 -13.30 -7.65
N ASP A 343 -3.96 -12.30 -8.51
CA ASP A 343 -2.96 -11.77 -9.44
C ASP A 343 -1.91 -10.83 -8.84
N ALA A 344 -2.17 -10.19 -7.69
CA ALA A 344 -1.34 -9.11 -7.16
C ALA A 344 -0.14 -9.57 -6.29
N HIS A 345 0.09 -10.87 -6.17
CA HIS A 345 1.19 -11.45 -5.39
C HIS A 345 2.54 -11.43 -6.12
N PRO A 346 3.68 -11.41 -5.41
CA PRO A 346 5.01 -11.55 -6.01
C PRO A 346 5.24 -12.90 -6.68
N SER A 347 4.68 -14.00 -6.16
CA SER A 347 5.03 -15.36 -6.58
C SER A 347 6.55 -15.54 -6.57
N ILE A 348 7.17 -15.92 -7.70
CA ILE A 348 8.63 -16.05 -7.84
C ILE A 348 9.36 -14.74 -8.16
N TYR A 349 8.62 -13.66 -8.44
CA TYR A 349 9.16 -12.34 -8.80
C TYR A 349 9.45 -11.52 -7.55
N ASN A 350 10.20 -12.10 -6.62
CA ASN A 350 10.60 -11.47 -5.37
C ASN A 350 12.12 -11.56 -5.21
N GLY A 351 12.73 -10.61 -4.51
CA GLY A 351 14.19 -10.50 -4.40
C GLY A 351 14.85 -11.52 -3.48
N ASP A 352 14.08 -12.19 -2.64
CA ASP A 352 14.57 -13.05 -1.56
C ASP A 352 14.82 -14.49 -2.05
N LEU A 353 14.25 -14.88 -3.20
CA LEU A 353 14.49 -16.18 -3.83
C LEU A 353 15.78 -16.25 -4.66
N THR A 354 16.54 -17.32 -4.48
CA THR A 354 17.66 -17.71 -5.34
C THR A 354 17.21 -18.11 -6.75
N ALA A 355 18.14 -18.17 -7.70
CA ALA A 355 17.84 -18.58 -9.07
C ALA A 355 17.21 -20.00 -9.14
N GLU A 356 17.73 -20.94 -8.34
CA GLU A 356 17.27 -22.32 -8.27
C GLU A 356 15.86 -22.42 -7.68
N GLN A 357 15.53 -21.56 -6.70
CA GLN A 357 14.19 -21.51 -6.13
C GLN A 357 13.17 -20.96 -7.14
N ARG A 358 13.53 -19.94 -7.94
CA ARG A 358 12.66 -19.38 -8.98
C ARG A 358 12.31 -20.37 -10.09
N LEU A 359 13.16 -21.38 -10.34
CA LEU A 359 12.86 -22.49 -11.25
C LEU A 359 11.78 -23.46 -10.74
N ASN A 360 11.31 -23.32 -9.50
CA ASN A 360 10.31 -24.19 -8.88
C ASN A 360 9.13 -23.40 -8.27
N PRO A 361 8.34 -22.67 -9.09
CA PRO A 361 7.25 -21.80 -8.63
C PRO A 361 6.19 -22.52 -7.80
N ASP A 362 6.00 -23.82 -7.99
CA ASP A 362 5.12 -24.67 -7.18
C ASP A 362 5.48 -24.65 -5.68
N ARG A 363 6.76 -24.46 -5.34
CA ARG A 363 7.29 -24.53 -3.97
C ARG A 363 7.82 -23.21 -3.43
N SER A 364 8.20 -22.28 -4.31
CA SER A 364 8.88 -21.03 -3.92
C SER A 364 8.01 -19.77 -4.01
N SER A 365 6.84 -19.84 -4.65
CA SER A 365 5.97 -18.66 -4.81
C SER A 365 5.54 -18.06 -3.48
N ASP A 366 5.80 -16.77 -3.30
CA ASP A 366 5.11 -15.98 -2.29
C ASP A 366 3.69 -15.68 -2.79
N CYS A 367 2.70 -16.31 -2.16
CA CYS A 367 1.28 -16.06 -2.38
C CYS A 367 0.64 -15.50 -1.11
N SER A 368 1.38 -14.68 -0.37
CA SER A 368 0.97 -14.05 0.89
C SER A 368 1.20 -12.54 0.93
N HIS A 369 2.39 -12.05 0.57
CA HIS A 369 2.67 -10.61 0.42
C HIS A 369 2.21 -10.09 -0.94
N TRP A 370 2.31 -8.78 -1.17
CA TRP A 370 1.78 -8.14 -2.38
C TRP A 370 2.84 -7.30 -3.09
N CYS A 371 2.75 -7.28 -4.42
CA CYS A 371 3.56 -6.41 -5.27
C CYS A 371 3.31 -4.93 -4.95
N LEU A 372 4.39 -4.14 -5.01
CA LEU A 372 4.36 -2.69 -4.93
C LEU A 372 4.95 -2.08 -6.21
N PRO A 373 4.26 -1.14 -6.89
CA PRO A 373 2.85 -0.76 -6.70
C PRO A 373 1.90 -1.96 -6.88
N GLY A 374 0.67 -1.85 -6.37
CA GLY A 374 -0.31 -2.95 -6.39
C GLY A 374 -1.42 -2.83 -5.35
N LEU A 375 -1.85 -3.97 -4.79
CA LEU A 375 -3.01 -4.05 -3.90
C LEU A 375 -2.91 -3.16 -2.64
N PRO A 376 -1.77 -3.06 -1.92
CA PRO A 376 -1.69 -2.21 -0.73
C PRO A 376 -1.93 -0.71 -1.02
N ASP A 377 -1.76 -0.26 -2.27
CA ASP A 377 -2.09 1.10 -2.68
C ASP A 377 -3.60 1.38 -2.58
N THR A 378 -4.42 0.34 -2.81
CA THR A 378 -5.87 0.39 -2.60
C THR A 378 -6.23 0.37 -1.12
N TRP A 379 -5.53 -0.44 -0.31
CA TRP A 379 -5.71 -0.41 1.15
C TRP A 379 -5.40 0.99 1.71
N ASN A 380 -4.36 1.64 1.18
CA ASN A 380 -4.00 3.01 1.54
C ASN A 380 -4.97 4.07 0.99
N GLN A 381 -5.57 3.88 -0.20
CA GLN A 381 -6.66 4.73 -0.67
C GLN A 381 -7.91 4.62 0.23
N LEU A 382 -8.24 3.40 0.70
CA LEU A 382 -9.35 3.15 1.63
C LEU A 382 -9.07 3.74 3.02
N PHE A 383 -7.86 3.55 3.56
CA PHE A 383 -7.39 4.14 4.81
C PHE A 383 -7.40 5.68 4.76
N TYR A 384 -6.84 6.29 3.70
CA TYR A 384 -6.91 7.73 3.43
C TYR A 384 -8.36 8.24 3.42
N THR A 385 -9.28 7.51 2.77
CA THR A 385 -10.71 7.85 2.73
C THR A 385 -11.30 7.84 4.14
N ALA A 386 -11.24 6.70 4.84
CA ALA A 386 -11.82 6.51 6.18
C ALA A 386 -11.18 7.41 7.26
N MET A 387 -9.93 7.85 7.07
CA MET A 387 -9.24 8.72 8.01
C MET A 387 -9.63 10.20 7.87
N LEU A 388 -9.94 10.67 6.65
CA LEU A 388 -9.98 12.11 6.33
C LEU A 388 -11.32 12.62 5.76
N PHE A 389 -12.29 11.74 5.55
CA PHE A 389 -13.63 12.08 5.05
C PHE A 389 -14.71 11.43 5.93
#